data_AF-A0A6B2CWA6-F1
#
_entry.id   AF-A0A6B2CWA6-F1
#
_cell.length_a   1.000
_cell.length_b   1.000
_cell.length_c   1.000
_cell.angle_alpha   90.00
_cell.angle_beta   90.00
_cell.angle_gamma   90.00
#
_symmetry.space_group_name_H-M   'P 1'
#
loop_
_entity.id
_entity.type
_entity.pdbx_description
1 polymer ?
#
loop_
_entity_poly.entity_id
_entity_poly.type
_entity_poly.pdbx_seq_one_letter_code
_entity_poly.pdbx_strand_id
1 'polypeptide(L)'
;EEILRLDDQLDRLYFFSLRTVKRNIAQRPEHYVDYVITIKNLEHIGDAIDRATNYYLQNEIKCAAEATEVFKKVYRFMQDAFNAFYSNDANKALAVLVQRADLARETLQQICPQAAAVMHEAASIVGFAADIAEAAYSKATRQ
;
A
#
# COMPACT_ATOMS: atom_id res chain seq x y z
N GLU A 1 -13.08 -2.22 16.81
CA GLU A 1 -12.06 -1.77 17.79
C GLU A 1 -10.65 -2.25 17.47
N GLU A 2 -10.43 -3.53 17.14
CA GLU A 2 -9.06 -4.03 16.93
C GLU A 2 -8.35 -3.40 15.71
N ILE A 3 -9.06 -3.17 14.59
CA ILE A 3 -8.51 -2.50 13.39
C ILE A 3 -8.12 -1.05 13.69
N LEU A 4 -8.99 -0.29 14.37
CA LEU A 4 -8.69 1.09 14.80
C LEU A 4 -7.46 1.16 15.70
N ARG A 5 -7.28 0.19 16.60
CA ARG A 5 -6.09 0.11 17.46
C ARG A 5 -4.83 -0.22 16.68
N LEU A 6 -4.93 -1.00 15.59
CA LEU A 6 -3.79 -1.32 14.73
C LEU A 6 -3.38 -0.10 13.90
N ASP A 7 -4.33 0.74 13.49
CA ASP A 7 -4.07 1.99 12.79
C ASP A 7 -3.26 2.97 13.65
N ASP A 8 -3.68 3.19 14.91
CA ASP A 8 -2.92 3.96 15.90
C ASP A 8 -1.48 3.45 16.11
N GLN A 9 -1.27 2.14 15.98
CA GLN A 9 0.06 1.53 16.08
C GLN A 9 0.89 1.78 14.81
N LEU A 10 0.26 1.72 13.64
CA LEU A 10 0.86 2.05 12.35
C LEU A 10 1.34 3.50 12.30
N ASP A 11 0.54 4.44 12.80
CA ASP A 11 0.91 5.85 12.95
C ASP A 11 2.15 6.04 13.82
N ARG A 12 2.18 5.37 14.98
CA ARG A 12 3.35 5.44 15.87
C ARG A 12 4.60 4.89 15.20
N LEU A 13 4.47 3.78 14.46
CA LEU A 13 5.58 3.20 13.70
C LEU A 13 6.04 4.14 12.59
N TYR A 14 5.12 4.81 11.89
CA TYR A 14 5.42 5.84 10.90
C TYR A 14 6.25 6.97 11.49
N PHE A 15 5.79 7.60 12.58
CA PHE A 15 6.53 8.71 13.22
C PHE A 15 7.88 8.28 13.78
N PHE A 16 7.96 7.10 14.40
CA PHE A 16 9.23 6.56 14.90
C PHE A 16 10.24 6.32 13.77
N SER A 17 9.77 5.73 12.67
CA SER A 17 10.62 5.41 11.52
C SER A 17 11.10 6.69 10.82
N LEU A 18 10.22 7.68 10.62
CA LEU A 18 10.60 8.98 10.06
C LEU A 18 11.62 9.71 10.93
N ARG A 19 11.47 9.67 12.26
CA ARG A 19 12.45 10.28 13.16
C ARG A 19 13.82 9.62 13.03
N THR A 20 13.83 8.30 12.89
CA THR A 20 15.07 7.52 12.67
C THR A 20 15.71 7.88 11.34
N VAL A 21 14.93 7.95 10.27
CA VAL A 21 15.43 8.35 8.95
C VAL A 21 15.99 9.77 8.95
N LYS A 22 15.26 10.76 9.50
CA LYS A 22 15.69 12.17 9.57
C LYS A 22 17.01 12.34 10.32
N ARG A 23 17.28 11.53 11.35
CA ARG A 23 18.56 11.59 12.08
C ARG A 23 19.75 11.13 11.25
N ASN A 24 19.53 10.27 10.26
CA ASN A 24 20.61 9.65 9.49
C ASN A 24 20.70 10.15 8.03
N ILE A 25 19.67 10.86 7.53
CA ILE A 25 19.58 11.31 6.13
C ILE A 25 20.77 12.15 5.66
N ALA A 26 21.40 12.90 6.57
CA ALA A 26 22.54 13.76 6.25
C ALA A 26 23.77 12.98 5.75
N GLN A 27 23.87 11.69 6.06
CA GLN A 27 25.02 10.86 5.67
C GLN A 27 24.86 10.25 4.27
N ARG A 28 23.62 9.91 3.85
CA ARG A 28 23.29 9.18 2.61
C ARG A 28 21.86 9.46 2.13
N PRO A 29 21.56 10.68 1.68
CA PRO A 29 20.18 11.14 1.48
C PRO A 29 19.39 10.27 0.49
N GLU A 30 20.01 9.85 -0.61
CA GLU A 30 19.39 9.00 -1.64
C GLU A 30 18.90 7.66 -1.10
N HIS A 31 19.65 7.02 -0.19
CA HIS A 31 19.25 5.75 0.40
C HIS A 31 18.07 5.92 1.35
N TYR A 32 18.02 7.04 2.07
CA TYR A 32 16.99 7.32 3.06
C TYR A 32 15.67 7.79 2.44
N VAL A 33 15.71 8.41 1.25
CA VAL A 33 14.50 8.81 0.51
C VAL A 33 13.63 7.59 0.20
N ASP A 34 14.21 6.47 -0.23
CA ASP A 34 13.45 5.25 -0.52
C ASP A 34 12.71 4.72 0.72
N TYR A 35 13.37 4.76 1.88
CA TYR A 35 12.73 4.39 3.15
C TYR A 35 11.59 5.35 3.50
N VAL A 36 11.76 6.66 3.30
CA VAL A 36 10.67 7.63 3.55
C VAL A 36 9.47 7.34 2.67
N ILE A 37 9.67 7.10 1.37
CA ILE A 37 8.60 6.76 0.43
C ILE A 37 7.87 5.50 0.90
N THR A 38 8.62 4.44 1.19
CA THR A 38 8.02 3.17 1.62
C THR A 38 7.26 3.29 2.93
N ILE A 39 7.83 3.95 3.93
CA ILE A 39 7.20 4.15 5.25
C ILE A 39 5.91 4.96 5.12
N LYS A 40 5.93 6.05 4.34
CA LYS A 40 4.75 6.89 4.12
C LYS A 40 3.64 6.14 3.41
N ASN A 41 3.97 5.38 2.36
CA ASN A 41 2.97 4.63 1.62
C ASN A 41 2.38 3.47 2.43
N LEU A 42 3.12 2.88 3.37
CA LEU A 42 2.55 1.90 4.31
C LEU A 42 1.52 2.52 5.26
N GLU A 43 1.75 3.75 5.73
CA GLU A 43 0.76 4.48 6.54
C GLU A 43 -0.48 4.83 5.72
N HIS A 44 -0.32 5.39 4.52
CA HIS A 44 -1.46 5.65 3.63
C HIS A 44 -2.28 4.39 3.27
N ILE A 45 -1.63 3.21 3.21
CA ILE A 45 -2.33 1.93 3.04
C ILE A 45 -3.16 1.59 4.27
N GLY A 46 -2.62 1.81 5.48
CA GLY A 46 -3.35 1.68 6.74
C GLY A 46 -4.62 2.53 6.74
N ASP A 47 -4.46 3.83 6.44
CA ASP A 47 -5.58 4.77 6.34
C ASP A 47 -6.65 4.34 5.33
N ALA A 48 -6.23 3.83 4.16
CA ALA A 48 -7.15 3.37 3.14
C ALA A 48 -7.95 2.13 3.60
N ILE A 49 -7.29 1.22 4.32
CA ILE A 49 -7.95 0.05 4.94
C ILE A 49 -8.93 0.50 6.02
N ASP A 50 -8.57 1.47 6.85
CA ASP A 50 -9.47 2.02 7.87
C ASP A 50 -10.71 2.66 7.24
N ARG A 51 -10.54 3.53 6.24
CA ARG A 51 -11.66 4.15 5.51
C ARG A 51 -12.57 3.11 4.84
N ALA A 52 -11.99 2.12 4.17
CA ALA A 52 -12.75 1.03 3.54
C ALA A 52 -13.53 0.21 4.58
N THR A 53 -12.90 -0.11 5.70
CA THR A 53 -13.51 -0.88 6.79
C THR A 53 -14.63 -0.10 7.46
N ASN A 54 -14.41 1.17 7.79
CA ASN A 54 -15.42 2.03 8.41
C ASN A 54 -16.63 2.20 7.48
N TYR A 55 -16.40 2.40 6.18
CA TYR A 55 -17.49 2.45 5.21
C TYR A 55 -18.25 1.12 5.15
N TYR A 56 -17.54 -0.01 5.09
CA TYR A 56 -18.15 -1.35 5.07
C TYR A 56 -19.00 -1.63 6.32
N LEU A 57 -18.56 -1.21 7.50
CA LEU A 57 -19.29 -1.41 8.75
C LEU A 57 -20.55 -0.55 8.86
N GLN A 58 -20.57 0.62 8.20
CA GLN A 58 -21.67 1.57 8.26
C GLN A 58 -22.71 1.37 7.15
N ASN A 59 -22.40 0.58 6.11
CA ASN A 59 -23.22 0.44 4.93
C ASN A 59 -23.44 -1.03 4.56
N GLU A 60 -24.66 -1.38 4.12
CA GLU A 60 -24.95 -2.70 3.60
C GLU A 60 -24.40 -2.85 2.17
N ILE A 61 -23.29 -3.57 2.03
CA ILE A 61 -22.66 -3.85 0.73
C ILE A 61 -23.07 -5.25 0.26
N LYS A 62 -23.98 -5.30 -0.72
CA LYS A 62 -24.50 -6.57 -1.27
C LYS A 62 -23.47 -7.38 -2.06
N CYS A 63 -22.47 -6.71 -2.65
CA CYS A 63 -21.38 -7.33 -3.41
C CYS A 63 -20.09 -7.51 -2.60
N ALA A 64 -20.21 -7.80 -1.29
CA ALA A 64 -19.08 -7.92 -0.38
C ALA A 64 -18.11 -9.06 -0.78
N ALA A 65 -18.64 -10.16 -1.32
CA ALA A 65 -17.84 -11.31 -1.71
C ALA A 65 -16.90 -10.97 -2.88
N GLU A 66 -17.43 -10.32 -3.91
CA GLU A 66 -16.67 -9.88 -5.08
C GLU A 66 -15.64 -8.81 -4.70
N ALA A 67 -16.02 -7.83 -3.88
CA ALA A 67 -15.08 -6.84 -3.35
C ALA A 67 -13.95 -7.51 -2.56
N THR A 68 -14.26 -8.53 -1.75
CA THR A 68 -13.26 -9.28 -0.98
C THR A 68 -12.26 -10.00 -1.89
N GLU A 69 -12.69 -10.59 -3.00
CA GLU A 69 -11.77 -11.21 -3.96
C GLU A 69 -10.80 -10.20 -4.59
N VAL A 70 -11.26 -8.98 -4.88
CA VAL A 70 -10.37 -7.91 -5.34
C VAL A 70 -9.39 -7.52 -4.25
N PHE A 71 -9.84 -7.34 -3.01
CA PHE A 71 -8.95 -7.02 -1.88
C PHE A 71 -7.90 -8.10 -1.63
N LYS A 72 -8.20 -9.39 -1.84
CA LYS A 72 -7.19 -10.47 -1.78
C LYS A 72 -6.08 -10.29 -2.81
N LYS A 73 -6.41 -9.85 -4.03
CA LYS A 73 -5.43 -9.55 -5.08
C LYS A 73 -4.60 -8.32 -4.73
N VAL A 74 -5.25 -7.26 -4.25
CA VAL A 74 -4.60 -6.03 -3.79
C VAL A 74 -3.63 -6.31 -2.63
N TYR A 75 -4.04 -7.14 -1.68
CA TYR A 75 -3.19 -7.58 -0.58
C TYR A 75 -1.93 -8.30 -1.07
N ARG A 76 -2.07 -9.27 -1.99
CA ARG A 76 -0.92 -9.97 -2.59
C ARG A 76 0.02 -9.01 -3.31
N PHE A 77 -0.53 -8.12 -4.14
CA PHE A 77 0.22 -7.10 -4.85
C PHE A 77 1.03 -6.20 -3.90
N MET A 78 0.41 -5.75 -2.81
CA MET A 78 1.06 -4.98 -1.76
C MET A 78 2.18 -5.78 -1.07
N GLN A 79 1.93 -7.05 -0.72
CA GLN A 79 2.95 -7.90 -0.11
C GLN A 79 4.15 -8.11 -1.04
N ASP A 80 3.91 -8.32 -2.32
CA ASP A 80 4.97 -8.50 -3.31
C ASP A 80 5.81 -7.23 -3.48
N ALA A 81 5.17 -6.04 -3.48
CA ALA A 81 5.86 -4.76 -3.51
C ALA A 81 6.79 -4.58 -2.28
N PHE A 82 6.28 -4.86 -1.09
CA PHE A 82 7.06 -4.75 0.14
C PHE A 82 8.18 -5.78 0.21
N ASN A 83 7.92 -7.02 -0.21
CA ASN A 83 8.93 -8.08 -0.28
C ASN A 83 10.05 -7.74 -1.26
N ALA A 84 9.74 -7.11 -2.40
CA ALA A 84 10.75 -6.62 -3.33
C ALA A 84 11.64 -5.55 -2.69
N PHE A 85 11.05 -4.61 -1.94
CA PHE A 85 11.79 -3.59 -1.20
C PHE A 85 12.74 -4.20 -0.15
N TYR A 86 12.21 -5.13 0.65
CA TYR A 86 12.94 -5.80 1.72
C TYR A 86 14.08 -6.68 1.19
N SER A 87 13.81 -7.49 0.17
CA SER A 87 14.80 -8.40 -0.43
C SER A 87 15.77 -7.73 -1.39
N ASN A 88 15.58 -6.44 -1.69
CA ASN A 88 16.40 -5.67 -2.61
C ASN A 88 16.47 -6.28 -4.03
N ASP A 89 15.32 -6.73 -4.53
CA ASP A 89 15.21 -7.48 -5.78
C ASP A 89 14.51 -6.63 -6.85
N ALA A 90 15.30 -6.11 -7.79
CA ALA A 90 14.81 -5.27 -8.89
C ALA A 90 13.85 -6.02 -9.83
N ASN A 91 14.03 -7.33 -10.03
CA ASN A 91 13.17 -8.11 -10.92
C ASN A 91 11.80 -8.32 -10.30
N LYS A 92 11.74 -8.59 -8.99
CA LYS A 92 10.47 -8.65 -8.25
C LYS A 92 9.75 -7.30 -8.27
N ALA A 93 10.47 -6.21 -8.06
CA ALA A 93 9.90 -4.87 -8.12
C ALA A 93 9.29 -4.58 -9.50
N LEU A 94 10.03 -4.90 -10.58
CA LEU A 94 9.53 -4.73 -11.95
C LEU A 94 8.31 -5.60 -12.24
N ALA A 95 8.29 -6.86 -11.78
CA ALA A 95 7.15 -7.75 -11.95
C ALA A 95 5.86 -7.21 -11.31
N VAL A 96 5.98 -6.55 -10.16
CA VAL A 96 4.86 -5.83 -9.51
C VAL A 96 4.41 -4.66 -10.37
N LEU A 97 5.34 -3.81 -10.84
CA LEU A 97 5.00 -2.62 -11.63
C LEU A 97 4.27 -2.94 -12.93
N VAL A 98 4.61 -4.06 -13.58
CA VAL A 98 3.92 -4.52 -14.80
C VAL A 98 2.47 -4.90 -14.53
N GLN A 99 2.16 -5.47 -13.36
CA GLN A 99 0.80 -5.90 -13.00
C GLN A 99 -0.10 -4.74 -12.56
N ARG A 100 0.49 -3.55 -12.26
CA ARG A 100 -0.22 -2.38 -11.74
C ARG A 100 -1.44 -2.00 -12.58
N ALA A 101 -1.26 -1.87 -13.90
CA ALA A 101 -2.30 -1.34 -14.78
C ALA A 101 -3.54 -2.25 -14.84
N ASP A 102 -3.32 -3.56 -14.89
CA ASP A 102 -4.40 -4.54 -14.94
C ASP A 102 -5.18 -4.57 -13.62
N LEU A 103 -4.47 -4.58 -12.48
CA LEU A 103 -5.10 -4.60 -11.17
C LEU A 103 -5.82 -3.27 -10.85
N ALA A 104 -5.24 -2.13 -11.21
CA ALA A 104 -5.89 -0.83 -11.04
C ALA A 104 -7.16 -0.70 -11.89
N ARG A 105 -7.16 -1.29 -13.10
CA ARG A 105 -8.37 -1.35 -13.90
C ARG A 105 -9.44 -2.23 -13.24
N GLU A 106 -9.04 -3.36 -12.65
CA GLU A 106 -9.95 -4.26 -11.92
C GLU A 106 -10.57 -3.56 -10.70
N THR A 107 -9.80 -2.78 -9.93
CA THR A 107 -10.33 -2.05 -8.76
C THR A 107 -11.30 -0.93 -9.15
N LEU A 108 -11.20 -0.40 -10.37
CA LEU A 108 -12.12 0.62 -10.90
C LEU A 108 -13.35 0.04 -11.60
N GLN A 109 -13.45 -1.30 -11.73
CA GLN A 109 -14.64 -1.92 -12.30
C GLN A 109 -15.83 -1.75 -11.35
N GLN A 110 -16.96 -1.34 -11.90
CA GLN A 110 -18.18 -1.16 -11.14
C GLN A 110 -18.82 -2.53 -10.87
N ILE A 111 -18.55 -3.09 -9.69
CA ILE A 111 -19.14 -4.36 -9.23
C ILE A 111 -20.58 -4.12 -8.75
N CYS A 112 -20.76 -3.18 -7.82
CA CYS A 112 -22.07 -2.65 -7.44
C CYS A 112 -21.94 -1.20 -6.94
N PRO A 113 -22.98 -0.35 -7.08
CA PRO A 113 -22.91 1.05 -6.68
C PRO A 113 -22.51 1.26 -5.22
N GLN A 114 -22.95 0.38 -4.31
CA GLN A 114 -22.69 0.47 -2.88
C GLN A 114 -21.22 0.26 -2.52
N ALA A 115 -20.48 -0.51 -3.33
CA ALA A 115 -19.07 -0.82 -3.08
C ALA A 115 -18.10 0.23 -3.65
N ALA A 116 -18.60 1.26 -4.37
CA ALA A 116 -17.74 2.22 -5.06
C ALA A 116 -16.68 2.87 -4.15
N ALA A 117 -17.05 3.24 -2.92
CA ALA A 117 -16.10 3.81 -1.95
C ALA A 117 -15.02 2.81 -1.53
N VAL A 118 -15.41 1.57 -1.21
CA VAL A 118 -14.48 0.50 -0.81
C VAL A 118 -13.52 0.12 -1.96
N MET A 119 -14.04 0.07 -3.18
CA MET A 119 -13.27 -0.21 -4.38
C MET A 119 -12.32 0.93 -4.75
N HIS A 120 -12.72 2.18 -4.47
CA HIS A 120 -11.83 3.34 -4.62
C HIS A 120 -10.63 3.24 -3.68
N GLU A 121 -10.84 2.88 -2.41
CA GLU A 121 -9.74 2.65 -1.47
C GLU A 121 -8.84 1.49 -1.91
N ALA A 122 -9.40 0.43 -2.49
CA ALA A 122 -8.60 -0.65 -3.10
C ALA A 122 -7.68 -0.13 -4.22
N ALA A 123 -8.19 0.77 -5.07
CA ALA A 123 -7.39 1.41 -6.12
C ALA A 123 -6.27 2.30 -5.54
N SER A 124 -6.54 3.04 -4.46
CA SER A 124 -5.54 3.83 -3.74
C SER A 124 -4.41 2.94 -3.21
N ILE A 125 -4.74 1.80 -2.59
CA ILE A 125 -3.73 0.83 -2.10
C ILE A 125 -2.85 0.31 -3.23
N VAL A 126 -3.41 0.02 -4.41
CA VAL A 126 -2.61 -0.37 -5.60
C VAL A 126 -1.63 0.74 -6.00
N GLY A 127 -2.05 2.00 -5.93
CA GLY A 127 -1.19 3.16 -6.18
C GLY A 127 -0.03 3.24 -5.18
N PHE A 128 -0.33 3.20 -3.88
CA PHE A 128 0.70 3.27 -2.82
C PHE A 128 1.67 2.08 -2.86
N ALA A 129 1.16 0.88 -3.16
CA ALA A 129 1.99 -0.30 -3.34
C ALA A 129 2.90 -0.20 -4.58
N ALA A 130 2.43 0.43 -5.66
CA ALA A 130 3.27 0.70 -6.82
C ALA A 130 4.40 1.68 -6.48
N ASP A 131 4.14 2.74 -5.72
CA ASP A 131 5.18 3.67 -5.27
C ASP A 131 6.24 2.97 -4.39
N ILE A 132 5.83 2.01 -3.54
CA ILE A 132 6.76 1.15 -2.78
C ILE A 132 7.61 0.31 -3.75
N ALA A 133 7.02 -0.28 -4.79
CA ALA A 133 7.75 -1.05 -5.79
C ALA A 133 8.71 -0.17 -6.62
N GLU A 134 8.35 1.07 -6.94
CA GLU A 134 9.24 2.03 -7.58
C GLU A 134 10.44 2.36 -6.68
N ALA A 135 10.21 2.63 -5.38
CA ALA A 135 11.27 2.82 -4.40
C ALA A 135 12.16 1.56 -4.28
N ALA A 136 11.56 0.36 -4.33
CA ALA A 136 12.29 -0.91 -4.29
C ALA A 136 13.22 -1.08 -5.50
N TYR A 137 12.72 -0.80 -6.70
CA TYR A 137 13.50 -0.86 -7.94
C TYR A 137 14.65 0.16 -7.91
N SER A 138 14.34 1.39 -7.50
CA SER A 138 15.30 2.48 -7.38
C SER A 138 16.43 2.14 -6.39
N LYS A 139 16.06 1.59 -5.23
CA LYS A 139 17.00 1.13 -4.19
C LYS A 139 17.89 -0.01 -4.68
N ALA A 140 17.32 -0.99 -5.39
CA ALA A 140 18.02 -2.17 -5.86
C ALA A 140 19.01 -1.86 -7.00
N THR A 141 18.69 -0.89 -7.86
CA THR A 141 19.54 -0.49 -9.00
C THR A 141 20.69 0.45 -8.63
N ARG A 142 20.62 1.09 -7.46
CA ARG A 142 21.70 1.93 -6.92
C ARG A 142 22.81 1.15 -6.20
N GLN A 143 22.60 -0.14 -5.93
CA GLN A 143 23.62 -1.02 -5.35
C GLN A 143 24.49 -1.63 -6.43
#